data_AF-A0A4Z0GY15-F1
#
_entry.id   AF-A0A4Z0GY15-F1
#
_cell.length_a   1.000
_cell.length_b   1.000
_cell.length_c   1.000
_cell.angle_alpha   90.00
_cell.angle_beta   90.00
_cell.angle_gamma   90.00
#
_symmetry.space_group_name_H-M   'P 1'
#
loop_
_entity.id
_entity.type
_entity.pdbx_description
1 polymer ?
#
loop_
_entity_poly.entity_id
_entity_poly.type
_entity_poly.pdbx_seq_one_letter_code
_entity_poly.pdbx_strand_id
1 'polypeptide(L)'
;MKQPLIYIVTLTLMFLTACSFIANASSSDQKRDTLQPEYEIDMATDITEFQAYHMTIHYPQTPNNQIDQTIIDYKNEKKAEFKQKSYQASRNQDAEKVHELHIDFDILHQDEYFFVVRFTETMDTGDGDPITTETIMNFGKEQGARLEIKDFFKNEQSEWIDELKGKQVAWNGQGFTVYQDGDERVIGEKAMKQELKDEYAELTEQTQEPSNQTNMEKPESLESFSSNASAKRTMEEKDGKKRVALTFENGPHPKVTPDLLNVLEKHQVEATFFMLGKRVQYYPEVAQAVSQAGHEIGNHTWDHPRMSRLTSDEIDRQIAATQKVIGEAVGYKPSLIRLPFGEQITYNQELQSVGYSVGVEDEKNKQAFEIAQTVLSEVEDGSVIVLSDLHPSVIKATDLIIESLNEQGYEFVTVSEMSK
;
A
#
# COMPACT_ATOMS: atom_id res chain seq x y z
N MET A 1 56.74 -45.73 37.54
CA MET A 1 56.81 -44.45 38.30
C MET A 1 57.38 -43.38 37.39
N LYS A 2 56.82 -42.16 37.44
CA LYS A 2 57.28 -40.92 36.77
C LYS A 2 57.28 -40.89 35.23
N GLN A 3 57.16 -39.67 34.71
CA GLN A 3 57.20 -39.25 33.30
C GLN A 3 58.59 -38.63 32.98
N PRO A 4 58.78 -37.86 31.88
CA PRO A 4 58.97 -38.32 30.50
C PRO A 4 60.36 -37.87 29.95
N LEU A 5 60.63 -38.06 28.65
CA LEU A 5 61.88 -37.58 28.03
C LEU A 5 61.64 -36.70 26.78
N ILE A 6 61.95 -35.41 26.93
CA ILE A 6 62.69 -34.48 26.05
C ILE A 6 62.76 -34.82 24.53
N TYR A 7 62.36 -33.89 23.63
CA TYR A 7 63.28 -33.11 22.76
C TYR A 7 62.58 -32.09 21.83
N ILE A 8 63.34 -31.08 21.41
CA ILE A 8 62.90 -29.88 20.67
C ILE A 8 63.94 -29.51 19.59
N VAL A 9 63.46 -29.20 18.37
CA VAL A 9 64.07 -28.43 17.26
C VAL A 9 65.40 -28.87 16.61
N THR A 10 65.31 -29.13 15.29
CA THR A 10 66.09 -28.51 14.17
C THR A 10 65.24 -28.70 12.89
N LEU A 11 64.88 -27.70 12.08
CA LEU A 11 65.67 -27.05 10.99
C LEU A 11 66.32 -28.09 10.03
N THR A 12 66.25 -28.02 8.69
CA THR A 12 66.15 -26.86 7.76
C THR A 12 65.55 -27.25 6.38
N LEU A 13 65.28 -26.25 5.52
CA LEU A 13 64.84 -26.27 4.10
C LEU A 13 65.18 -27.47 3.20
N MET A 14 64.32 -27.71 2.21
CA MET A 14 64.75 -28.11 0.85
C MET A 14 63.88 -27.44 -0.24
N PHE A 15 64.46 -27.21 -1.44
CA PHE A 15 63.88 -26.47 -2.57
C PHE A 15 63.07 -27.34 -3.55
N LEU A 16 62.17 -26.74 -4.34
CA LEU A 16 62.24 -26.79 -5.81
C LEU A 16 61.33 -25.74 -6.51
N THR A 17 61.81 -25.23 -7.65
CA THR A 17 61.15 -24.31 -8.61
C THR A 17 60.70 -25.11 -9.86
N ALA A 18 60.03 -24.61 -10.90
CA ALA A 18 59.57 -23.27 -11.35
C ALA A 18 58.13 -23.43 -11.97
N CYS A 19 57.48 -22.59 -12.78
CA CYS A 19 57.74 -21.37 -13.60
C CYS A 19 56.52 -20.42 -13.47
N SER A 20 56.53 -19.10 -13.70
CA SER A 20 57.08 -18.21 -14.77
C SER A 20 56.18 -18.04 -16.00
N PHE A 21 55.35 -16.99 -16.00
CA PHE A 21 54.96 -16.20 -17.18
C PHE A 21 54.65 -14.75 -16.76
N ILE A 22 54.96 -13.75 -17.61
CA ILE A 22 54.86 -12.32 -17.31
C ILE A 22 54.31 -11.55 -18.52
N ALA A 23 53.19 -10.83 -18.32
CA ALA A 23 52.81 -9.55 -18.96
C ALA A 23 51.39 -9.20 -18.44
N ASN A 24 51.14 -8.15 -17.65
CA ASN A 24 51.37 -6.71 -17.88
C ASN A 24 50.42 -6.11 -18.94
N ALA A 25 49.28 -5.57 -18.49
CA ALA A 25 48.35 -4.78 -19.27
C ALA A 25 47.88 -3.56 -18.45
N SER A 26 47.93 -2.40 -19.08
CA SER A 26 47.67 -1.05 -18.56
C SER A 26 46.49 -0.89 -17.60
N SER A 27 46.71 -0.08 -16.57
CA SER A 27 45.65 0.70 -15.91
C SER A 27 44.96 1.62 -16.93
N SER A 28 43.67 1.42 -17.15
CA SER A 28 42.77 2.36 -17.83
C SER A 28 41.62 2.68 -16.90
N ASP A 29 41.29 3.96 -16.73
CA ASP A 29 40.21 4.38 -15.86
C ASP A 29 38.87 3.74 -16.25
N GLN A 30 38.35 2.91 -15.36
CA GLN A 30 36.91 2.74 -15.22
C GLN A 30 36.51 3.30 -13.87
N LYS A 31 36.02 4.55 -13.88
CA LYS A 31 34.95 4.91 -12.95
C LYS A 31 33.85 3.86 -13.13
N ARG A 32 33.69 3.00 -12.13
CA ARG A 32 32.40 2.34 -11.93
C ARG A 32 31.53 3.41 -11.28
N ASP A 33 30.62 4.00 -12.06
CA ASP A 33 29.45 4.62 -11.46
C ASP A 33 28.61 3.50 -10.87
N THR A 34 28.97 3.10 -9.65
CA THR A 34 28.05 2.41 -8.75
C THR A 34 27.02 3.44 -8.32
N LEU A 35 26.04 3.68 -9.20
CA LEU A 35 24.72 4.12 -8.77
C LEU A 35 24.37 3.23 -7.57
N GLN A 36 24.14 3.83 -6.41
CA GLN A 36 23.54 3.08 -5.31
C GLN A 36 22.17 2.59 -5.79
N PRO A 37 21.72 1.40 -5.37
CA PRO A 37 20.34 1.00 -5.63
C PRO A 37 19.44 2.12 -5.10
N GLU A 38 18.52 2.57 -5.96
CA GLU A 38 17.61 3.66 -5.61
C GLU A 38 16.84 3.28 -4.34
N TYR A 39 16.70 4.21 -3.39
CA TYR A 39 15.99 3.94 -2.14
C TYR A 39 14.48 4.03 -2.39
N GLU A 40 14.00 3.10 -3.22
CA GLU A 40 12.60 2.88 -3.53
C GLU A 40 11.88 2.37 -2.28
N ILE A 41 10.69 2.90 -2.00
CA ILE A 41 9.86 2.47 -0.88
C ILE A 41 8.59 1.82 -1.45
N ASP A 42 8.50 0.50 -1.27
CA ASP A 42 7.40 -0.35 -1.73
C ASP A 42 6.25 -0.29 -0.70
N MET A 43 5.03 -0.68 -1.08
CA MET A 43 3.85 -0.67 -0.21
C MET A 43 3.34 -2.08 0.08
N ALA A 44 3.32 -2.45 1.36
CA ALA A 44 2.60 -3.61 1.85
C ALA A 44 1.20 -3.26 2.35
N THR A 45 0.30 -4.24 2.29
CA THR A 45 -1.08 -4.16 2.77
C THR A 45 -1.42 -5.42 3.57
N ASP A 46 -1.74 -5.29 4.85
CA ASP A 46 -2.37 -6.33 5.67
C ASP A 46 -3.88 -6.07 5.74
N ILE A 47 -4.69 -6.85 5.01
CA ILE A 47 -6.16 -6.84 5.17
C ILE A 47 -6.62 -8.06 5.98
N THR A 48 -7.66 -7.89 6.78
CA THR A 48 -8.28 -8.94 7.59
C THR A 48 -9.77 -8.67 7.74
N GLU A 49 -10.59 -9.63 7.33
CA GLU A 49 -12.04 -9.55 7.40
C GLU A 49 -12.56 -10.74 8.20
N PHE A 50 -13.22 -10.46 9.32
CA PHE A 50 -13.97 -11.43 10.10
C PHE A 50 -15.30 -10.80 10.49
N GLN A 51 -16.36 -11.60 10.65
CA GLN A 51 -17.70 -11.14 11.01
C GLN A 51 -17.74 -10.20 12.26
N ALA A 52 -16.79 -10.34 13.20
CA ALA A 52 -16.72 -9.52 14.40
C ALA A 52 -15.85 -8.25 14.25
N TYR A 53 -14.87 -8.24 13.35
CA TYR A 53 -13.98 -7.10 13.15
C TYR A 53 -13.24 -7.12 11.82
N HIS A 54 -12.98 -5.94 11.28
CA HIS A 54 -12.13 -5.71 10.12
C HIS A 54 -10.81 -5.06 10.52
N MET A 55 -9.75 -5.27 9.73
CA MET A 55 -8.51 -4.49 9.80
C MET A 55 -7.96 -4.24 8.39
N THR A 56 -7.68 -2.98 8.06
CA THR A 56 -6.90 -2.57 6.88
C THR A 56 -5.65 -1.89 7.39
N ILE A 57 -4.46 -2.36 7.01
CA ILE A 57 -3.19 -1.73 7.40
C ILE A 57 -2.24 -1.63 6.21
N HIS A 58 -2.08 -0.42 5.68
CA HIS A 58 -1.03 -0.08 4.73
C HIS A 58 0.24 0.33 5.48
N TYR A 59 1.40 -0.09 4.98
CA TYR A 59 2.68 0.30 5.57
C TYR A 59 3.82 0.26 4.52
N PRO A 60 4.85 1.11 4.65
CA PRO A 60 5.97 1.10 3.73
C PRO A 60 6.90 -0.08 4.01
N GLN A 61 7.51 -0.59 2.95
CA GLN A 61 8.64 -1.51 2.97
C GLN A 61 9.85 -0.82 2.35
N THR A 62 11.04 -1.03 2.90
CA THR A 62 12.25 -0.31 2.50
C THR A 62 13.43 -1.26 2.27
N PRO A 63 14.52 -0.81 1.60
CA PRO A 63 15.75 -1.59 1.48
C PRO A 63 16.46 -1.85 2.83
N ASN A 64 16.01 -1.26 3.94
CA ASN A 64 16.62 -1.40 5.26
C ASN A 64 15.75 -2.24 6.22
N ASN A 65 16.15 -3.51 6.38
CA ASN A 65 15.49 -4.48 7.27
C ASN A 65 15.25 -4.00 8.71
N GLN A 66 16.03 -3.05 9.25
CA GLN A 66 15.84 -2.55 10.62
C GLN A 66 14.74 -1.48 10.71
N ILE A 67 14.56 -0.70 9.65
CA ILE A 67 13.42 0.22 9.49
C ILE A 67 12.15 -0.61 9.33
N ASP A 68 12.17 -1.59 8.42
CA ASP A 68 11.06 -2.52 8.19
C ASP A 68 10.68 -3.30 9.46
N GLN A 69 11.66 -3.82 10.22
CA GLN A 69 11.37 -4.47 11.50
C GLN A 69 10.70 -3.51 12.50
N THR A 70 11.14 -2.25 12.58
CA THR A 70 10.51 -1.26 13.47
C THR A 70 9.06 -0.97 13.07
N ILE A 71 8.76 -0.92 11.77
CA ILE A 71 7.42 -0.73 11.22
C ILE A 71 6.54 -1.97 11.45
N ILE A 72 7.10 -3.17 11.26
CA ILE A 72 6.45 -4.46 11.50
C ILE A 72 6.11 -4.61 13.00
N ASP A 73 7.00 -4.22 13.89
CA ASP A 73 6.77 -4.26 15.34
C ASP A 73 5.63 -3.31 15.75
N TYR A 74 5.64 -2.06 15.26
CA TYR A 74 4.53 -1.12 15.45
C TYR A 74 3.19 -1.64 14.90
N LYS A 75 3.18 -2.16 13.66
CA LYS A 75 2.00 -2.78 13.05
C LYS A 75 1.45 -3.91 13.94
N ASN A 76 2.33 -4.77 14.46
CA ASN A 76 1.94 -5.90 15.28
C ASN A 76 1.47 -5.47 16.69
N GLU A 77 2.08 -4.44 17.28
CA GLU A 77 1.61 -3.81 18.51
C GLU A 77 0.18 -3.28 18.35
N LYS A 78 -0.10 -2.54 17.28
CA LYS A 78 -1.44 -1.98 17.02
C LYS A 78 -2.50 -3.04 16.70
N LYS A 79 -2.14 -4.09 15.96
CA LYS A 79 -3.02 -5.27 15.77
C LYS A 79 -3.32 -5.99 17.07
N ALA A 80 -2.40 -6.02 18.04
CA ALA A 80 -2.63 -6.60 19.36
C ALA A 80 -3.49 -5.69 20.25
N GLU A 81 -3.19 -4.38 20.29
CA GLU A 81 -3.96 -3.37 21.03
C GLU A 81 -5.42 -3.35 20.58
N PHE A 82 -5.68 -3.28 19.27
CA PHE A 82 -7.02 -3.32 18.72
C PHE A 82 -7.76 -4.61 19.08
N LYS A 83 -7.15 -5.79 18.88
CA LYS A 83 -7.79 -7.07 19.21
C LYS A 83 -8.12 -7.18 20.70
N GLN A 84 -7.29 -6.63 21.57
CA GLN A 84 -7.57 -6.57 23.00
C GLN A 84 -8.77 -5.65 23.30
N LYS A 85 -8.82 -4.43 22.76
CA LYS A 85 -9.94 -3.50 22.96
C LYS A 85 -11.25 -4.04 22.36
N SER A 86 -11.20 -4.55 21.13
CA SER A 86 -12.32 -5.17 20.42
C SER A 86 -12.94 -6.31 21.23
N TYR A 87 -12.13 -7.20 21.81
CA TYR A 87 -12.59 -8.29 22.70
C TYR A 87 -13.12 -7.79 24.06
N GLN A 88 -12.71 -6.61 24.52
CA GLN A 88 -13.26 -6.00 25.73
C GLN A 88 -14.62 -5.34 25.46
N ALA A 89 -14.76 -4.60 24.36
CA ALA A 89 -16.02 -3.97 23.93
C ALA A 89 -17.11 -5.02 23.63
N SER A 90 -16.77 -6.10 22.91
CA SER A 90 -17.70 -7.18 22.56
C SER A 90 -18.19 -8.02 23.76
N ARG A 91 -17.68 -7.76 24.97
CA ARG A 91 -18.18 -8.34 26.23
C ARG A 91 -19.14 -7.43 26.99
N ASN A 92 -19.23 -6.16 26.60
CA ASN A 92 -19.98 -5.12 27.29
C ASN A 92 -21.19 -4.60 26.48
N GLN A 93 -21.24 -4.86 25.17
CA GLN A 93 -22.34 -4.51 24.27
C GLN A 93 -23.06 -5.74 23.70
N ASP A 94 -24.22 -5.52 23.07
CA ASP A 94 -24.83 -6.50 22.17
C ASP A 94 -23.92 -6.79 20.97
N ALA A 95 -23.82 -8.07 20.58
CA ALA A 95 -22.74 -8.60 19.75
C ALA A 95 -22.83 -8.30 18.24
N GLU A 96 -23.58 -7.28 17.83
CA GLU A 96 -23.89 -6.98 16.41
C GLU A 96 -23.01 -5.88 15.79
N LYS A 97 -22.19 -5.17 16.57
CA LYS A 97 -21.28 -4.15 16.03
C LYS A 97 -19.96 -4.76 15.55
N VAL A 98 -19.72 -4.69 14.24
CA VAL A 98 -18.41 -4.93 13.63
C VAL A 98 -17.45 -3.80 14.04
N HIS A 99 -16.31 -4.15 14.63
CA HIS A 99 -15.22 -3.23 14.99
C HIS A 99 -14.21 -3.06 13.83
N GLU A 100 -13.41 -2.00 13.85
CA GLU A 100 -12.47 -1.67 12.76
C GLU A 100 -11.15 -1.10 13.28
N LEU A 101 -10.05 -1.51 12.63
CA LEU A 101 -8.76 -0.85 12.66
C LEU A 101 -8.34 -0.48 11.24
N HIS A 102 -8.29 0.80 10.93
CA HIS A 102 -7.69 1.32 9.72
C HIS A 102 -6.35 1.97 10.06
N ILE A 103 -5.27 1.58 9.40
CA ILE A 103 -3.98 2.25 9.49
C ILE A 103 -3.48 2.54 8.07
N ASP A 104 -3.23 3.80 7.78
CA ASP A 104 -2.60 4.25 6.54
C ASP A 104 -1.31 5.03 6.84
N PHE A 105 -0.50 5.33 5.82
CA PHE A 105 0.77 6.05 5.99
C PHE A 105 1.07 7.08 4.89
N ASP A 106 1.78 8.14 5.26
CA ASP A 106 2.35 9.12 4.33
C ASP A 106 3.87 9.19 4.50
N ILE A 107 4.59 9.27 3.39
CA ILE A 107 6.01 9.61 3.37
C ILE A 107 6.10 11.14 3.46
N LEU A 108 6.40 11.67 4.65
CA LEU A 108 6.49 13.12 4.88
C LEU A 108 7.81 13.70 4.35
N HIS A 109 8.90 12.93 4.41
CA HIS A 109 10.20 13.34 3.87
C HIS A 109 11.06 12.15 3.49
N GLN A 110 11.81 12.26 2.40
CA GLN A 110 12.82 11.30 1.98
C GLN A 110 13.98 12.03 1.28
N ASP A 111 15.21 11.66 1.65
CA ASP A 111 16.41 11.98 0.86
C ASP A 111 17.44 10.83 0.92
N GLU A 112 18.70 11.08 0.55
CA GLU A 112 19.83 10.12 0.61
C GLU A 112 20.03 9.51 2.02
N TYR A 113 19.80 10.28 3.09
CA TYR A 113 20.18 9.91 4.47
C TYR A 113 18.99 9.68 5.39
N PHE A 114 17.82 10.29 5.14
CA PHE A 114 16.66 10.24 6.04
C PHE A 114 15.40 9.73 5.35
N PHE A 115 14.55 9.09 6.15
CA PHE A 115 13.19 8.69 5.83
C PHE A 115 12.28 9.07 7.00
N VAL A 116 11.18 9.78 6.71
CA VAL A 116 10.18 10.21 7.70
C VAL A 116 8.80 9.76 7.22
N VAL A 117 8.13 8.98 8.06
CA VAL A 117 6.79 8.45 7.79
C VAL A 117 5.81 8.90 8.89
N ARG A 118 4.63 9.33 8.49
CA ARG A 118 3.44 9.43 9.34
C ARG A 118 2.61 8.18 9.16
N PHE A 119 2.16 7.58 10.25
CA PHE A 119 1.04 6.64 10.27
C PHE A 119 -0.20 7.33 10.81
N THR A 120 -1.34 7.10 10.19
CA THR A 120 -2.66 7.57 10.64
C THR A 120 -3.49 6.34 11.01
N GLU A 121 -3.74 6.18 12.31
CA GLU A 121 -4.44 5.04 12.91
C GLU A 121 -5.85 5.47 13.32
N THR A 122 -6.87 4.93 12.67
CA THR A 122 -8.28 5.10 13.06
C THR A 122 -8.83 3.80 13.64
N MET A 123 -9.39 3.88 14.85
CA MET A 123 -9.87 2.72 15.59
C MET A 123 -11.32 2.91 16.06
N ASP A 124 -12.20 2.00 15.63
CA ASP A 124 -13.61 1.92 16.03
C ASP A 124 -13.85 0.60 16.77
N THR A 125 -14.21 0.68 18.05
CA THR A 125 -14.57 -0.49 18.87
C THR A 125 -16.03 -0.46 19.29
N GLY A 126 -16.91 0.17 18.52
CA GLY A 126 -18.35 0.27 18.77
C GLY A 126 -18.76 1.12 20.00
N ASP A 127 -17.81 1.47 20.86
CA ASP A 127 -17.94 2.27 22.10
C ASP A 127 -17.68 3.77 21.82
N GLY A 128 -18.57 4.41 21.08
CA GLY A 128 -18.51 5.85 20.77
C GLY A 128 -18.13 6.15 19.32
N ASP A 129 -17.53 7.32 19.10
CA ASP A 129 -17.01 7.75 17.79
C ASP A 129 -15.61 7.15 17.53
N PRO A 130 -15.21 6.91 16.26
CA PRO A 130 -13.88 6.40 15.95
C PRO A 130 -12.76 7.32 16.45
N ILE A 131 -11.69 6.73 16.99
CA ILE A 131 -10.54 7.46 17.50
C ILE A 131 -9.41 7.43 16.45
N THR A 132 -9.08 8.59 15.89
CA THR A 132 -7.93 8.76 14.99
C THR A 132 -6.70 9.29 15.73
N THR A 133 -5.53 8.71 15.48
CA THR A 133 -4.24 9.08 16.07
C THR A 133 -3.15 9.10 15.00
N GLU A 134 -2.34 10.16 14.94
CA GLU A 134 -1.17 10.19 14.05
C GLU A 134 0.12 9.87 14.82
N THR A 135 0.96 8.99 14.26
CA THR A 135 2.29 8.62 14.79
C THR A 135 3.37 8.91 13.75
N ILE A 136 4.31 9.81 14.04
CA ILE A 136 5.44 10.11 13.16
C ILE A 136 6.68 9.32 13.59
N MET A 137 7.40 8.76 12.62
CA MET A 137 8.67 8.06 12.82
C MET A 137 9.75 8.63 11.90
N ASN A 138 10.90 8.95 12.49
CA ASN A 138 12.10 9.43 11.79
C ASN A 138 13.14 8.30 11.78
N PHE A 139 13.77 8.06 10.63
CA PHE A 139 14.80 7.04 10.47
C PHE A 139 16.04 7.58 9.75
N GLY A 140 17.22 7.19 10.22
CA GLY A 140 18.46 7.29 9.45
C GLY A 140 18.61 6.07 8.52
N LYS A 141 18.65 6.29 7.21
CA LYS A 141 18.61 5.23 6.18
C LYS A 141 19.81 4.27 6.21
N GLU A 142 21.00 4.77 6.56
CA GLU A 142 22.22 3.97 6.59
C GLU A 142 22.22 2.99 7.78
N GLN A 143 22.02 3.50 9.01
CA GLN A 143 22.03 2.68 10.24
C GLN A 143 20.70 1.99 10.53
N GLY A 144 19.63 2.35 9.80
CA GLY A 144 18.26 1.90 10.06
C GLY A 144 17.70 2.29 11.42
N ALA A 145 18.35 3.23 12.11
CA ALA A 145 18.01 3.61 13.48
C ALA A 145 16.79 4.54 13.48
N ARG A 146 15.78 4.22 14.29
CA ARG A 146 14.73 5.17 14.66
C ARG A 146 15.37 6.29 15.47
N LEU A 147 15.13 7.54 15.07
CA LEU A 147 15.69 8.73 15.70
C LEU A 147 14.61 9.38 16.58
N GLU A 148 14.87 9.50 17.88
CA GLU A 148 14.00 10.27 18.77
C GLU A 148 14.47 11.73 18.84
N ILE A 149 13.54 12.65 19.14
CA ILE A 149 13.81 14.08 19.33
C ILE A 149 14.99 14.31 20.30
N LYS A 150 15.08 13.50 21.36
CA LYS A 150 16.16 13.57 22.37
C LYS A 150 17.56 13.27 21.81
N ASP A 151 17.68 12.54 20.70
CA ASP A 151 18.97 12.10 20.17
C ASP A 151 19.69 13.24 19.45
N PHE A 152 18.94 14.14 18.81
CA PHE A 152 19.44 15.37 18.21
C PHE A 152 19.97 16.37 19.27
N PHE A 153 19.40 16.35 20.48
CA PHE A 153 19.83 17.21 21.61
C PHE A 153 20.96 16.63 22.47
N LYS A 154 21.47 15.42 22.20
CA LYS A 154 22.55 14.80 23.02
C LYS A 154 23.94 15.38 22.79
N ASN A 155 24.16 16.08 21.67
CA ASN A 155 25.44 16.72 21.35
C ASN A 155 25.36 18.22 21.65
N GLU A 156 25.99 18.66 22.73
CA GLU A 156 26.11 20.09 23.11
C GLU A 156 26.91 20.94 22.09
N GLN A 157 27.49 20.31 21.06
CA GLN A 157 28.11 20.99 19.92
C GLN A 157 27.13 21.00 18.73
N SER A 158 26.18 21.93 18.76
CA SER A 158 25.30 22.16 17.62
C SER A 158 24.99 23.65 17.43
N GLU A 159 25.67 24.26 16.45
CA GLU A 159 25.54 25.68 16.10
C GLU A 159 24.09 26.03 15.69
N TRP A 160 23.32 25.04 15.19
CA TRP A 160 21.90 25.19 14.84
C TRP A 160 20.98 25.55 16.03
N ILE A 161 21.35 25.23 17.28
CA ILE A 161 20.59 25.66 18.47
C ILE A 161 20.75 27.17 18.72
N ASP A 162 21.84 27.78 18.26
CA ASP A 162 21.99 29.24 18.22
C ASP A 162 21.29 29.86 17.01
N GLU A 163 21.27 29.19 15.84
CA GLU A 163 20.53 29.66 14.64
C GLU A 163 19.01 29.70 14.86
N LEU A 164 18.45 28.81 15.68
CA LEU A 164 17.04 28.85 16.07
C LEU A 164 16.65 30.05 16.94
N LYS A 165 17.61 30.84 17.47
CA LYS A 165 17.33 32.00 18.34
C LYS A 165 16.94 33.25 17.55
N GLY A 166 15.85 33.14 16.79
CA GLY A 166 15.27 34.25 16.03
C GLY A 166 13.98 33.93 15.26
N LYS A 167 13.80 32.68 14.79
CA LYS A 167 12.57 32.25 14.11
C LYS A 167 11.48 31.87 15.14
N GLN A 168 10.20 32.12 14.82
CA GLN A 168 9.09 31.60 15.65
C GLN A 168 8.86 30.13 15.32
N VAL A 169 9.40 29.25 16.16
CA VAL A 169 9.21 27.79 16.08
C VAL A 169 8.41 27.34 17.31
N ALA A 170 7.28 26.68 17.07
CA ALA A 170 6.50 26.02 18.11
C ALA A 170 6.63 24.50 18.01
N TRP A 171 6.42 23.80 19.12
CA TRP A 171 6.31 22.35 19.15
C TRP A 171 4.88 21.98 19.53
N ASN A 172 4.19 21.25 18.65
CA ASN A 172 2.74 20.98 18.79
C ASN A 172 2.41 19.62 19.43
N GLY A 173 3.43 18.83 19.78
CA GLY A 173 3.29 17.47 20.31
C GLY A 173 3.69 16.38 19.32
N GLN A 174 3.61 16.65 18.01
CA GLN A 174 3.85 15.68 16.93
C GLN A 174 5.04 16.08 16.03
N GLY A 175 5.30 17.38 15.87
CA GLY A 175 6.45 17.90 15.12
C GLY A 175 6.85 19.32 15.53
N PHE A 176 7.73 19.92 14.74
CA PHE A 176 8.04 21.35 14.82
C PHE A 176 7.20 22.11 13.80
N THR A 177 6.47 23.11 14.28
CA THR A 177 5.72 24.06 13.47
C THR A 177 6.59 25.32 13.28
N VAL A 178 6.85 25.70 12.03
CA VAL A 178 7.53 26.94 11.68
C VAL A 178 6.51 27.94 11.14
N TYR A 179 6.53 29.17 11.66
CA TYR A 179 5.67 30.25 11.18
C TYR A 179 6.47 31.24 10.32
N GLN A 180 6.09 31.36 9.05
CA GLN A 180 6.68 32.28 8.08
C GLN A 180 5.54 32.94 7.29
N ASP A 181 5.51 34.28 7.29
CA ASP A 181 4.57 35.18 6.61
C ASP A 181 3.04 34.96 6.80
N GLY A 182 2.64 34.00 7.63
CA GLY A 182 1.25 33.77 8.07
C GLY A 182 0.78 32.32 7.94
N ASP A 183 1.51 31.49 7.19
CA ASP A 183 1.17 30.09 6.96
C ASP A 183 1.74 29.16 8.05
N GLU A 184 1.09 28.01 8.24
CA GLU A 184 1.53 26.95 9.17
C GLU A 184 2.12 25.76 8.41
N ARG A 185 3.34 25.34 8.77
CA ARG A 185 3.99 24.12 8.22
C ARG A 185 4.61 23.27 9.32
N VAL A 186 4.41 21.95 9.24
CA VAL A 186 5.06 20.95 10.11
C VAL A 186 6.24 20.34 9.35
N ILE A 187 7.45 20.49 9.88
CA ILE A 187 8.69 20.16 9.16
C ILE A 187 9.58 19.25 10.03
N GLY A 188 10.13 18.19 9.44
CA GLY A 188 11.14 17.33 10.07
C GLY A 188 12.53 17.97 10.00
N GLU A 189 13.37 17.79 11.03
CA GLU A 189 14.66 18.49 11.21
C GLU A 189 15.56 18.49 9.96
N LYS A 190 15.52 17.43 9.14
CA LYS A 190 16.41 17.30 7.99
C LYS A 190 15.84 17.88 6.69
N ALA A 191 14.52 18.02 6.58
CA ALA A 191 13.90 18.91 5.60
C ALA A 191 14.18 20.38 5.98
N MET A 192 14.08 20.73 7.27
CA MET A 192 14.44 22.06 7.79
C MET A 192 15.90 22.43 7.46
N LYS A 193 16.85 21.48 7.57
CA LYS A 193 18.26 21.65 7.15
C LYS A 193 18.47 21.81 5.63
N GLN A 194 17.46 21.52 4.82
CA GLN A 194 17.48 21.71 3.37
C GLN A 194 16.79 23.02 3.00
N GLU A 195 15.59 23.31 3.51
CA GLU A 195 14.95 24.64 3.40
C GLU A 195 15.90 25.77 3.86
N LEU A 196 16.58 25.62 5.00
CA LEU A 196 17.55 26.63 5.50
C LEU A 196 18.83 26.76 4.64
N LYS A 197 19.15 25.77 3.79
CA LYS A 197 20.24 25.87 2.81
C LYS A 197 19.77 26.54 1.53
N ASP A 198 18.60 26.16 1.06
CA ASP A 198 18.05 26.63 -0.20
C ASP A 198 17.56 28.09 -0.07
N GLU A 199 17.00 28.47 1.08
CA GLU A 199 16.75 29.87 1.48
C GLU A 199 18.04 30.72 1.41
N TYR A 200 19.21 30.14 1.73
CA TYR A 200 20.51 30.81 1.62
C TYR A 200 21.05 30.90 0.18
N ALA A 201 20.65 29.97 -0.70
CA ALA A 201 20.98 30.01 -2.13
C ALA A 201 20.10 31.01 -2.89
N GLU A 202 18.78 30.97 -2.65
CA GLU A 202 17.81 31.91 -3.24
C GLU A 202 18.07 33.35 -2.75
N LEU A 203 18.54 33.57 -1.52
CA LEU A 203 19.02 34.90 -1.08
C LEU A 203 20.24 35.44 -1.87
N THR A 204 20.84 34.65 -2.77
CA THR A 204 21.88 35.12 -3.71
C THR A 204 21.43 35.27 -5.17
N GLU A 205 20.24 34.80 -5.57
CA GLU A 205 19.68 35.03 -6.92
C GLU A 205 18.19 35.45 -6.88
N GLN A 206 17.84 36.50 -7.62
CA GLN A 206 16.48 37.09 -7.77
C GLN A 206 16.02 38.10 -6.70
N THR A 207 16.72 39.23 -6.64
CA THR A 207 16.05 40.51 -6.31
C THR A 207 15.20 41.00 -7.49
N GLN A 208 13.94 40.55 -7.61
CA GLN A 208 12.81 41.35 -8.17
C GLN A 208 11.43 40.64 -8.13
N GLU A 209 10.67 40.91 -7.06
CA GLU A 209 9.19 40.93 -7.04
C GLU A 209 8.66 42.23 -7.75
N PRO A 210 7.34 42.51 -7.94
CA PRO A 210 6.18 41.94 -7.22
C PRO A 210 4.86 41.66 -8.01
N SER A 211 3.89 41.07 -7.28
CA SER A 211 2.42 41.30 -7.40
C SER A 211 1.64 40.67 -8.59
N ASN A 212 0.32 40.42 -8.55
CA ASN A 212 -0.69 40.84 -7.57
C ASN A 212 -2.02 40.01 -7.59
N GLN A 213 -2.56 39.70 -6.39
CA GLN A 213 -3.97 39.79 -5.95
C GLN A 213 -5.19 39.02 -6.57
N THR A 214 -5.94 38.43 -5.63
CA THR A 214 -7.42 38.47 -5.40
C THR A 214 -8.43 37.45 -5.98
N ASN A 215 -9.03 36.74 -5.01
CA ASN A 215 -10.47 36.54 -4.73
C ASN A 215 -11.44 35.83 -5.70
N MET A 216 -11.81 34.63 -5.25
CA MET A 216 -13.15 34.23 -4.78
C MET A 216 -14.38 34.09 -5.71
N GLU A 217 -15.16 33.08 -5.31
CA GLU A 217 -16.62 32.95 -5.30
C GLU A 217 -17.37 32.18 -6.41
N LYS A 218 -18.23 31.29 -5.88
CA LYS A 218 -19.24 30.41 -6.50
C LYS A 218 -20.58 31.17 -6.51
N PRO A 219 -21.56 30.85 -7.38
CA PRO A 219 -22.65 29.92 -6.97
C PRO A 219 -22.81 28.74 -7.95
N GLU A 220 -23.38 27.57 -7.60
CA GLU A 220 -24.82 27.23 -7.44
C GLU A 220 -25.66 27.45 -8.73
N SER A 221 -26.73 26.71 -9.05
CA SER A 221 -27.60 25.84 -8.23
C SER A 221 -28.42 24.83 -9.07
N LEU A 222 -28.84 23.69 -8.46
CA LEU A 222 -30.10 22.92 -8.71
C LEU A 222 -30.32 22.30 -10.14
N GLU A 223 -31.18 21.27 -10.39
CA GLU A 223 -32.12 20.49 -9.57
C GLU A 223 -32.46 19.09 -10.18
N SER A 224 -33.16 18.25 -9.39
CA SER A 224 -34.25 17.31 -9.78
C SER A 224 -34.08 15.77 -9.70
N PHE A 225 -34.71 15.18 -8.67
CA PHE A 225 -35.73 14.11 -8.72
C PHE A 225 -35.55 12.83 -9.59
N SER A 226 -35.33 11.65 -8.97
CA SER A 226 -36.43 10.75 -8.50
C SER A 226 -36.16 9.22 -8.56
N SER A 227 -36.23 8.58 -7.38
CA SER A 227 -36.89 7.29 -7.10
C SER A 227 -36.50 5.94 -7.77
N ASN A 228 -36.05 5.04 -6.89
CA ASN A 228 -36.64 3.70 -6.61
C ASN A 228 -36.13 2.40 -7.27
N ALA A 229 -36.10 1.40 -6.37
CA ALA A 229 -36.38 -0.03 -6.54
C ALA A 229 -35.24 -0.97 -7.00
N SER A 230 -34.69 -1.67 -6.00
CA SER A 230 -34.04 -2.98 -6.13
C SER A 230 -34.90 -3.96 -6.94
N ALA A 231 -34.25 -4.70 -7.84
CA ALA A 231 -34.80 -5.89 -8.49
C ALA A 231 -33.69 -6.91 -8.73
N LYS A 232 -33.60 -7.92 -7.84
CA LYS A 232 -32.74 -9.10 -8.02
C LYS A 232 -33.19 -9.84 -9.29
N ARG A 233 -32.44 -9.68 -10.39
CA ARG A 233 -32.64 -10.43 -11.64
C ARG A 233 -31.71 -11.63 -11.68
N THR A 234 -32.27 -12.83 -11.55
CA THR A 234 -31.74 -13.99 -12.26
C THR A 234 -31.78 -13.68 -13.76
N MET A 235 -30.64 -13.79 -14.43
CA MET A 235 -30.57 -13.74 -15.89
C MET A 235 -31.02 -15.11 -16.44
N GLU A 236 -31.74 -15.13 -17.56
CA GLU A 236 -32.09 -16.37 -18.27
C GLU A 236 -30.96 -16.75 -19.26
N GLU A 237 -30.75 -18.06 -19.47
CA GLU A 237 -29.73 -18.62 -20.38
C GLU A 237 -29.85 -18.03 -21.80
N LYS A 238 -28.93 -17.14 -22.20
CA LYS A 238 -28.96 -16.51 -23.54
C LYS A 238 -28.37 -17.38 -24.65
N ASP A 239 -27.46 -18.30 -24.34
CA ASP A 239 -26.85 -19.22 -25.30
C ASP A 239 -26.72 -20.68 -24.80
N GLY A 240 -27.09 -20.96 -23.54
CA GLY A 240 -26.98 -22.28 -22.92
C GLY A 240 -25.56 -22.68 -22.52
N LYS A 241 -24.59 -21.75 -22.53
CA LYS A 241 -23.31 -21.93 -21.84
C LYS A 241 -23.43 -21.45 -20.40
N LYS A 242 -22.69 -22.07 -19.50
CA LYS A 242 -22.47 -21.51 -18.17
C LYS A 242 -21.40 -20.41 -18.24
N ARG A 243 -21.52 -19.38 -17.41
CA ARG A 243 -20.55 -18.28 -17.32
C ARG A 243 -20.10 -18.04 -15.88
N VAL A 244 -18.87 -17.57 -15.72
CA VAL A 244 -18.35 -17.03 -14.45
C VAL A 244 -17.57 -15.74 -14.69
N ALA A 245 -17.67 -14.81 -13.76
CA ALA A 245 -16.79 -13.64 -13.72
C ALA A 245 -15.72 -13.86 -12.65
N LEU A 246 -14.47 -14.02 -13.08
CA LEU A 246 -13.32 -14.06 -12.19
C LEU A 246 -12.91 -12.62 -11.86
N THR A 247 -12.89 -12.27 -10.59
CA THR A 247 -12.56 -10.92 -10.13
C THR A 247 -11.45 -10.93 -9.08
N PHE A 248 -10.56 -9.96 -9.19
CA PHE A 248 -9.46 -9.73 -8.24
C PHE A 248 -9.67 -8.40 -7.54
N GLU A 249 -9.17 -8.28 -6.31
CA GLU A 249 -9.25 -7.05 -5.55
C GLU A 249 -8.06 -6.83 -4.61
N ASN A 250 -7.97 -5.61 -4.08
CA ASN A 250 -6.93 -5.09 -3.18
C ASN A 250 -5.56 -4.79 -3.80
N GLY A 251 -5.31 -5.15 -5.07
CA GLY A 251 -4.14 -4.72 -5.83
C GLY A 251 -4.22 -3.31 -6.43
N PRO A 252 -3.34 -2.96 -7.40
CA PRO A 252 -2.31 -3.83 -7.99
C PRO A 252 -1.15 -4.11 -7.03
N HIS A 253 -0.52 -5.27 -7.17
CA HIS A 253 0.67 -5.69 -6.43
C HIS A 253 1.83 -5.98 -7.40
N PRO A 254 3.03 -5.40 -7.20
CA PRO A 254 4.10 -5.34 -8.22
C PRO A 254 4.70 -6.70 -8.65
N LYS A 255 4.41 -7.77 -7.92
CA LYS A 255 4.88 -9.15 -8.19
C LYS A 255 3.71 -10.10 -8.52
N VAL A 256 2.75 -10.22 -7.58
CA VAL A 256 1.56 -11.09 -7.71
C VAL A 256 0.65 -10.74 -8.89
N THR A 257 0.35 -9.45 -9.18
CA THR A 257 -0.55 -9.11 -10.29
C THR A 257 0.05 -9.47 -11.66
N PRO A 258 1.33 -9.14 -11.98
CA PRO A 258 1.99 -9.66 -13.18
C PRO A 258 2.02 -11.19 -13.29
N ASP A 259 2.24 -11.91 -12.17
CA ASP A 259 2.19 -13.38 -12.18
C ASP A 259 0.78 -13.93 -12.44
N LEU A 260 -0.28 -13.22 -12.03
CA LEU A 260 -1.66 -13.54 -12.40
C LEU A 260 -1.94 -13.27 -13.87
N LEU A 261 -1.41 -12.19 -14.46
CA LEU A 261 -1.52 -11.93 -15.91
C LEU A 261 -0.95 -13.09 -16.73
N ASN A 262 0.20 -13.64 -16.32
CA ASN A 262 0.80 -14.83 -16.96
C ASN A 262 -0.12 -16.07 -16.90
N VAL A 263 -0.90 -16.23 -15.82
CA VAL A 263 -1.88 -17.33 -15.68
C VAL A 263 -3.14 -17.09 -16.51
N LEU A 264 -3.61 -15.85 -16.57
CA LEU A 264 -4.77 -15.46 -17.40
C LEU A 264 -4.46 -15.60 -18.90
N GLU A 265 -3.28 -15.16 -19.35
CA GLU A 265 -2.80 -15.33 -20.72
C GLU A 265 -2.64 -16.82 -21.09
N LYS A 266 -2.04 -17.65 -20.20
CA LYS A 266 -1.90 -19.11 -20.39
C LYS A 266 -3.23 -19.76 -20.81
N HIS A 267 -4.32 -19.33 -20.19
CA HIS A 267 -5.66 -19.90 -20.39
C HIS A 267 -6.54 -19.13 -21.36
N GLN A 268 -6.10 -17.97 -21.86
CA GLN A 268 -6.88 -17.06 -22.71
C GLN A 268 -8.17 -16.59 -22.02
N VAL A 269 -8.05 -16.22 -20.73
CA VAL A 269 -9.16 -15.81 -19.86
C VAL A 269 -9.09 -14.32 -19.55
N GLU A 270 -10.21 -13.61 -19.69
CA GLU A 270 -10.38 -12.24 -19.24
C GLU A 270 -11.01 -12.19 -17.82
N ALA A 271 -10.69 -11.13 -17.06
CA ALA A 271 -11.07 -10.96 -15.66
C ALA A 271 -11.32 -9.48 -15.33
N THR A 272 -11.87 -9.20 -14.15
CA THR A 272 -12.11 -7.82 -13.65
C THR A 272 -11.30 -7.54 -12.37
N PHE A 273 -10.45 -6.52 -12.39
CA PHE A 273 -9.58 -6.13 -11.27
C PHE A 273 -10.12 -4.87 -10.57
N PHE A 274 -10.60 -5.01 -9.32
CA PHE A 274 -11.03 -3.91 -8.47
C PHE A 274 -9.84 -3.34 -7.69
N MET A 275 -9.28 -2.24 -8.20
CA MET A 275 -8.00 -1.71 -7.72
C MET A 275 -8.17 -0.61 -6.66
N LEU A 276 -7.28 -0.64 -5.66
CA LEU A 276 -7.12 0.44 -4.67
C LEU A 276 -6.38 1.62 -5.30
N GLY A 277 -6.98 2.81 -5.24
CA GLY A 277 -6.39 4.02 -5.81
C GLY A 277 -4.98 4.31 -5.28
N LYS A 278 -4.75 4.09 -3.98
CA LYS A 278 -3.43 4.30 -3.38
C LYS A 278 -2.37 3.31 -3.90
N ARG A 279 -2.75 2.08 -4.26
CA ARG A 279 -1.84 1.13 -4.91
C ARG A 279 -1.62 1.46 -6.38
N VAL A 280 -2.63 1.95 -7.11
CA VAL A 280 -2.46 2.44 -8.49
C VAL A 280 -1.53 3.66 -8.55
N GLN A 281 -1.49 4.48 -7.49
CA GLN A 281 -0.51 5.57 -7.36
C GLN A 281 0.94 5.05 -7.20
N TYR A 282 1.16 3.91 -6.56
CA TYR A 282 2.48 3.30 -6.39
C TYR A 282 2.92 2.45 -7.61
N TYR A 283 1.98 1.81 -8.31
CA TYR A 283 2.26 0.88 -9.43
C TYR A 283 1.42 1.17 -10.68
N PRO A 284 1.47 2.39 -11.26
CA PRO A 284 0.66 2.77 -12.40
C PRO A 284 0.97 1.91 -13.65
N GLU A 285 2.21 1.44 -13.80
CA GLU A 285 2.63 0.52 -14.86
C GLU A 285 2.01 -0.88 -14.73
N VAL A 286 1.75 -1.37 -13.50
CA VAL A 286 1.03 -2.64 -13.31
C VAL A 286 -0.45 -2.48 -13.64
N ALA A 287 -1.09 -1.37 -13.25
CA ALA A 287 -2.47 -1.06 -13.67
C ALA A 287 -2.57 -0.93 -15.20
N GLN A 288 -1.57 -0.31 -15.84
CA GLN A 288 -1.46 -0.24 -17.28
C GLN A 288 -1.27 -1.61 -17.93
N ALA A 289 -0.45 -2.49 -17.37
CA ALA A 289 -0.25 -3.85 -17.87
C ALA A 289 -1.54 -4.69 -17.82
N VAL A 290 -2.29 -4.61 -16.71
CA VAL A 290 -3.62 -5.26 -16.58
C VAL A 290 -4.56 -4.80 -17.68
N SER A 291 -4.63 -3.50 -17.95
CA SER A 291 -5.49 -2.98 -19.02
C SER A 291 -4.98 -3.31 -20.43
N GLN A 292 -3.67 -3.43 -20.64
CA GLN A 292 -3.09 -3.81 -21.94
C GLN A 292 -3.27 -5.31 -22.25
N ALA A 293 -3.41 -6.14 -21.21
CA ALA A 293 -3.80 -7.55 -21.34
C ALA A 293 -5.29 -7.76 -21.67
N GLY A 294 -6.08 -6.69 -21.80
CA GLY A 294 -7.50 -6.72 -22.16
C GLY A 294 -8.46 -6.86 -20.97
N HIS A 295 -7.96 -6.91 -19.74
CA HIS A 295 -8.80 -7.09 -18.55
C HIS A 295 -9.55 -5.81 -18.15
N GLU A 296 -10.71 -5.98 -17.53
CA GLU A 296 -11.52 -4.87 -17.02
C GLU A 296 -10.95 -4.35 -15.69
N ILE A 297 -10.96 -3.02 -15.49
CA ILE A 297 -10.55 -2.40 -14.23
C ILE A 297 -11.74 -1.70 -13.57
N GLY A 298 -11.99 -2.07 -12.31
CA GLY A 298 -12.97 -1.48 -11.40
C GLY A 298 -12.30 -0.63 -10.31
N ASN A 299 -13.10 0.25 -9.70
CA ASN A 299 -12.71 1.06 -8.54
C ASN A 299 -12.89 0.25 -7.24
N HIS A 300 -11.96 0.34 -6.29
CA HIS A 300 -12.08 -0.31 -4.98
C HIS A 300 -11.89 0.64 -3.80
N THR A 301 -12.17 1.93 -3.98
CA THR A 301 -11.80 3.04 -3.06
C THR A 301 -10.28 3.30 -3.01
N TRP A 302 -9.84 4.27 -2.20
CA TRP A 302 -8.45 4.73 -2.18
C TRP A 302 -7.56 3.77 -1.37
N ASP A 303 -7.94 3.54 -0.11
CA ASP A 303 -7.15 2.88 0.93
C ASP A 303 -8.00 1.92 1.79
N HIS A 304 -9.03 1.29 1.19
CA HIS A 304 -9.88 0.26 1.78
C HIS A 304 -10.45 0.58 3.21
N PRO A 305 -11.10 1.74 3.41
CA PRO A 305 -11.78 2.07 4.67
C PRO A 305 -13.22 1.55 4.66
N ARG A 306 -13.86 1.48 5.83
CA ARG A 306 -15.29 1.20 5.90
C ARG A 306 -16.12 2.41 5.51
N MET A 307 -16.61 2.40 4.28
CA MET A 307 -17.32 3.51 3.66
C MET A 307 -18.59 3.94 4.42
N SER A 308 -19.25 3.02 5.16
CA SER A 308 -20.41 3.35 6.02
C SER A 308 -20.07 4.15 7.30
N ARG A 309 -18.79 4.34 7.62
CA ARG A 309 -18.32 5.22 8.71
C ARG A 309 -17.94 6.63 8.26
N LEU A 310 -17.86 6.86 6.95
CA LEU A 310 -17.38 8.10 6.36
C LEU A 310 -18.51 9.09 6.09
N THR A 311 -18.19 10.39 6.07
CA THR A 311 -19.09 11.43 5.55
C THR A 311 -19.22 11.37 4.03
N SER A 312 -20.23 12.02 3.44
CA SER A 312 -20.41 12.07 1.98
C SER A 312 -19.17 12.64 1.27
N ASP A 313 -18.55 13.68 1.84
CA ASP A 313 -17.36 14.32 1.26
C ASP A 313 -16.10 13.42 1.37
N GLU A 314 -16.09 12.43 2.25
CA GLU A 314 -15.03 11.43 2.38
C GLU A 314 -15.28 10.26 1.43
N ILE A 315 -16.52 9.78 1.32
CA ILE A 315 -16.97 8.80 0.32
C ILE A 315 -16.66 9.29 -1.10
N ASP A 316 -17.02 10.54 -1.43
CA ASP A 316 -16.75 11.09 -2.76
C ASP A 316 -15.26 11.32 -3.00
N ARG A 317 -14.46 11.65 -1.96
CA ARG A 317 -12.98 11.71 -2.08
C ARG A 317 -12.36 10.33 -2.35
N GLN A 318 -12.76 9.31 -1.59
CA GLN A 318 -12.33 7.91 -1.74
C GLN A 318 -12.54 7.39 -3.18
N ILE A 319 -13.72 7.66 -3.74
CA ILE A 319 -14.06 7.24 -5.09
C ILE A 319 -13.35 8.11 -6.13
N ALA A 320 -13.41 9.45 -6.01
CA ALA A 320 -12.88 10.37 -7.02
C ALA A 320 -11.35 10.36 -7.15
N ALA A 321 -10.62 10.19 -6.04
CA ALA A 321 -9.16 10.02 -6.08
C ALA A 321 -8.76 8.77 -6.87
N THR A 322 -9.46 7.67 -6.64
CA THR A 322 -9.28 6.38 -7.34
C THR A 322 -9.66 6.46 -8.81
N GLN A 323 -10.79 7.12 -9.13
CA GLN A 323 -11.18 7.43 -10.53
C GLN A 323 -10.15 8.32 -11.24
N LYS A 324 -9.41 9.17 -10.52
CA LYS A 324 -8.36 10.02 -11.09
C LYS A 324 -7.13 9.19 -11.45
N VAL A 325 -6.54 8.48 -10.49
CA VAL A 325 -5.26 7.77 -10.71
C VAL A 325 -5.37 6.59 -11.67
N ILE A 326 -6.50 5.85 -11.67
CA ILE A 326 -6.76 4.83 -12.71
C ILE A 326 -6.86 5.51 -14.08
N GLY A 327 -7.62 6.61 -14.19
CA GLY A 327 -7.74 7.38 -15.43
C GLY A 327 -6.41 7.93 -15.95
N GLU A 328 -5.46 8.25 -15.08
CA GLU A 328 -4.11 8.69 -15.43
C GLU A 328 -3.19 7.53 -15.85
N ALA A 329 -3.33 6.35 -15.24
CA ALA A 329 -2.54 5.16 -15.57
C ALA A 329 -2.98 4.45 -16.88
N VAL A 330 -4.30 4.31 -17.09
CA VAL A 330 -4.87 3.48 -18.19
C VAL A 330 -5.65 4.26 -19.24
N GLY A 331 -5.82 5.58 -19.07
CA GLY A 331 -6.44 6.47 -20.06
C GLY A 331 -7.98 6.45 -20.11
N TYR A 332 -8.64 5.64 -19.29
CA TYR A 332 -10.09 5.65 -19.09
C TYR A 332 -10.45 5.53 -17.59
N LYS A 333 -11.65 5.98 -17.23
CA LYS A 333 -12.17 5.83 -15.86
C LYS A 333 -13.03 4.58 -15.76
N PRO A 334 -12.91 3.78 -14.68
CA PRO A 334 -13.84 2.67 -14.40
C PRO A 334 -15.30 3.09 -14.42
N SER A 335 -16.18 2.19 -14.86
CA SER A 335 -17.64 2.25 -14.73
C SER A 335 -18.17 1.44 -13.54
N LEU A 336 -17.35 0.55 -12.98
CA LEU A 336 -17.68 -0.35 -11.89
C LEU A 336 -16.97 0.06 -10.59
N ILE A 337 -17.62 -0.19 -9.45
CA ILE A 337 -17.02 -0.10 -8.12
C ILE A 337 -17.37 -1.34 -7.31
N ARG A 338 -16.41 -1.84 -6.53
CA ARG A 338 -16.69 -2.74 -5.40
C ARG A 338 -16.32 -2.01 -4.12
N LEU A 339 -17.25 -1.93 -3.18
CA LEU A 339 -16.99 -1.29 -1.89
C LEU A 339 -16.27 -2.29 -0.95
N PRO A 340 -15.30 -1.83 -0.14
CA PRO A 340 -14.66 -2.61 0.91
C PRO A 340 -15.65 -3.41 1.76
N PHE A 341 -15.24 -4.60 2.20
CA PHE A 341 -16.04 -5.48 3.07
C PHE A 341 -17.43 -5.87 2.52
N GLY A 342 -17.64 -5.73 1.21
CA GLY A 342 -18.93 -5.96 0.55
C GLY A 342 -20.04 -4.97 0.92
N GLU A 343 -19.71 -3.78 1.45
CA GLU A 343 -20.72 -2.81 1.89
C GLU A 343 -21.65 -2.33 0.75
N GLN A 344 -22.87 -1.94 1.11
CA GLN A 344 -23.87 -1.41 0.17
C GLN A 344 -24.39 -0.06 0.68
N ILE A 345 -23.69 1.01 0.29
CA ILE A 345 -24.05 2.40 0.59
C ILE A 345 -24.39 3.20 -0.68
N THR A 346 -24.97 4.38 -0.51
CA THR A 346 -25.19 5.36 -1.59
C THR A 346 -24.00 6.32 -1.68
N TYR A 347 -23.60 6.68 -2.90
CA TYR A 347 -22.52 7.63 -3.22
C TYR A 347 -22.92 8.49 -4.43
N ASN A 348 -22.30 9.66 -4.62
CA ASN A 348 -22.76 10.66 -5.61
C ASN A 348 -22.09 10.53 -6.99
N GLN A 349 -21.64 9.32 -7.35
CA GLN A 349 -20.85 9.02 -8.55
C GLN A 349 -21.57 8.00 -9.44
N GLU A 350 -21.46 8.15 -10.76
CA GLU A 350 -22.09 7.26 -11.76
C GLU A 350 -21.30 5.94 -11.94
N LEU A 351 -21.17 5.17 -10.86
CA LEU A 351 -20.53 3.86 -10.83
C LEU A 351 -21.54 2.77 -10.47
N GLN A 352 -21.52 1.64 -11.19
CA GLN A 352 -22.29 0.46 -10.82
C GLN A 352 -21.58 -0.29 -9.68
N SER A 353 -22.27 -0.47 -8.55
CA SER A 353 -21.76 -1.31 -7.45
C SER A 353 -21.81 -2.79 -7.79
N VAL A 354 -20.73 -3.51 -7.51
CA VAL A 354 -20.50 -4.92 -7.86
C VAL A 354 -20.08 -5.70 -6.62
N GLY A 355 -20.95 -6.58 -6.15
CA GLY A 355 -20.63 -7.57 -5.13
C GLY A 355 -19.87 -8.79 -5.68
N TYR A 356 -19.99 -9.91 -4.97
CA TYR A 356 -19.54 -11.23 -5.38
C TYR A 356 -20.54 -12.29 -4.88
N SER A 357 -20.46 -13.51 -5.41
CA SER A 357 -21.27 -14.66 -4.95
C SER A 357 -20.43 -15.78 -4.35
N VAL A 358 -19.14 -15.86 -4.70
CA VAL A 358 -18.19 -16.86 -4.20
C VAL A 358 -16.90 -16.15 -3.79
N GLY A 359 -16.38 -16.44 -2.60
CA GLY A 359 -15.17 -15.79 -2.05
C GLY A 359 -14.59 -16.59 -0.89
N VAL A 360 -13.35 -16.27 -0.47
CA VAL A 360 -12.59 -17.13 0.46
C VAL A 360 -12.24 -16.40 1.76
N GLU A 361 -12.97 -16.69 2.85
CA GLU A 361 -12.65 -16.14 4.19
C GLU A 361 -11.19 -16.47 4.60
N ASP A 362 -10.48 -15.48 5.13
CA ASP A 362 -9.07 -15.55 5.56
C ASP A 362 -8.09 -16.16 4.52
N GLU A 363 -8.33 -15.90 3.24
CA GLU A 363 -7.55 -16.37 2.08
C GLU A 363 -6.02 -16.31 2.27
N LYS A 364 -5.52 -15.21 2.86
CA LYS A 364 -4.08 -14.97 3.13
C LYS A 364 -3.38 -16.07 3.91
N ASN A 365 -4.12 -16.84 4.72
CA ASN A 365 -3.60 -17.93 5.54
C ASN A 365 -3.79 -19.32 4.90
N LYS A 366 -4.45 -19.40 3.73
CA LYS A 366 -4.80 -20.64 3.03
C LYS A 366 -3.81 -20.98 1.91
N GLN A 367 -3.63 -22.27 1.68
CA GLN A 367 -2.83 -22.76 0.55
C GLN A 367 -3.64 -22.71 -0.76
N ALA A 368 -2.94 -22.62 -1.91
CA ALA A 368 -3.56 -22.52 -3.24
C ALA A 368 -4.65 -23.57 -3.52
N PHE A 369 -4.46 -24.81 -3.04
CA PHE A 369 -5.45 -25.89 -3.19
C PHE A 369 -6.70 -25.68 -2.32
N GLU A 370 -6.55 -25.12 -1.12
CA GLU A 370 -7.68 -24.83 -0.21
C GLU A 370 -8.55 -23.70 -0.76
N ILE A 371 -7.92 -22.64 -1.28
CA ILE A 371 -8.58 -21.53 -1.98
C ILE A 371 -9.39 -22.06 -3.18
N ALA A 372 -8.73 -22.83 -4.06
CA ALA A 372 -9.39 -23.44 -5.22
C ALA A 372 -10.52 -24.41 -4.80
N GLN A 373 -10.34 -25.20 -3.74
CA GLN A 373 -11.36 -26.13 -3.26
C GLN A 373 -12.61 -25.42 -2.74
N THR A 374 -12.47 -24.30 -2.01
CA THR A 374 -13.62 -23.48 -1.59
C THR A 374 -14.38 -22.97 -2.81
N VAL A 375 -13.70 -22.28 -3.74
CA VAL A 375 -14.33 -21.71 -4.95
C VAL A 375 -15.04 -22.79 -5.77
N LEU A 376 -14.38 -23.90 -6.05
CA LEU A 376 -14.94 -24.99 -6.87
C LEU A 376 -16.06 -25.78 -6.17
N SER A 377 -16.28 -25.58 -4.87
CA SER A 377 -17.41 -26.15 -4.14
C SER A 377 -18.66 -25.25 -4.10
N GLU A 378 -18.52 -23.97 -4.48
CA GLU A 378 -19.57 -22.95 -4.38
C GLU A 378 -19.96 -22.34 -5.75
N VAL A 379 -19.12 -22.47 -6.79
CA VAL A 379 -19.39 -21.92 -8.13
C VAL A 379 -20.60 -22.59 -8.82
N GLU A 380 -21.60 -21.75 -9.08
CA GLU A 380 -22.71 -22.01 -10.01
C GLU A 380 -22.68 -21.06 -11.22
N ASP A 381 -23.58 -21.28 -12.19
CA ASP A 381 -23.72 -20.42 -13.37
C ASP A 381 -24.09 -18.97 -12.98
N GLY A 382 -23.44 -18.00 -13.61
CA GLY A 382 -23.56 -16.58 -13.28
C GLY A 382 -22.74 -16.14 -12.06
N SER A 383 -21.91 -17.01 -11.47
CA SER A 383 -21.13 -16.65 -10.27
C SER A 383 -20.09 -15.56 -10.55
N VAL A 384 -19.96 -14.65 -9.58
CA VAL A 384 -18.89 -13.65 -9.51
C VAL A 384 -17.94 -14.09 -8.39
N ILE A 385 -16.74 -14.53 -8.78
CA ILE A 385 -15.71 -15.06 -7.88
C ILE A 385 -14.81 -13.91 -7.44
N VAL A 386 -14.48 -13.81 -6.15
CA VAL A 386 -13.50 -12.85 -5.61
C VAL A 386 -12.28 -13.56 -5.01
N LEU A 387 -11.09 -13.03 -5.31
CA LEU A 387 -9.78 -13.43 -4.77
C LEU A 387 -8.90 -12.17 -4.57
N SER A 388 -7.94 -12.17 -3.65
CA SER A 388 -7.05 -11.01 -3.41
C SER A 388 -5.74 -11.11 -4.20
N ASP A 389 -5.45 -10.15 -5.10
CA ASP A 389 -4.18 -10.14 -5.85
C ASP A 389 -2.99 -9.61 -5.03
N LEU A 390 -3.13 -9.55 -3.70
CA LEU A 390 -2.03 -9.33 -2.75
C LEU A 390 -1.27 -10.62 -2.37
N HIS A 391 -1.76 -11.81 -2.71
CA HIS A 391 -1.30 -13.06 -2.07
C HIS A 391 -0.75 -14.11 -3.09
N PRO A 392 0.53 -14.52 -2.99
CA PRO A 392 1.12 -15.48 -3.94
C PRO A 392 0.45 -16.85 -4.05
N SER A 393 -0.34 -17.26 -3.04
CA SER A 393 -1.17 -18.48 -3.09
C SER A 393 -2.27 -18.39 -4.16
N VAL A 394 -2.78 -17.19 -4.43
CA VAL A 394 -3.86 -16.92 -5.40
C VAL A 394 -3.43 -17.19 -6.83
N ILE A 395 -2.13 -17.05 -7.16
CA ILE A 395 -1.58 -17.34 -8.50
C ILE A 395 -1.88 -18.81 -8.89
N LYS A 396 -1.50 -19.77 -8.04
CA LYS A 396 -1.76 -21.20 -8.32
C LYS A 396 -3.20 -21.62 -8.00
N ALA A 397 -3.93 -20.90 -7.14
CA ALA A 397 -5.36 -21.13 -6.95
C ALA A 397 -6.13 -20.81 -8.23
N THR A 398 -5.90 -19.62 -8.81
CA THR A 398 -6.46 -19.16 -10.08
C THR A 398 -6.23 -20.17 -11.19
N ASP A 399 -4.99 -20.65 -11.34
CA ASP A 399 -4.63 -21.65 -12.33
C ASP A 399 -5.44 -22.96 -12.20
N LEU A 400 -5.66 -23.44 -10.97
CA LEU A 400 -6.47 -24.64 -10.69
C LEU A 400 -7.98 -24.40 -10.89
N ILE A 401 -8.47 -23.21 -10.56
CA ILE A 401 -9.88 -22.82 -10.76
C ILE A 401 -10.18 -22.77 -12.26
N ILE A 402 -9.33 -22.13 -13.06
CA ILE A 402 -9.52 -22.00 -14.50
C ILE A 402 -9.43 -23.38 -15.19
N GLU A 403 -8.44 -24.20 -14.86
CA GLU A 403 -8.33 -25.58 -15.36
C GLU A 403 -9.62 -26.38 -15.07
N SER A 404 -10.12 -26.31 -13.82
CA SER A 404 -11.28 -27.10 -13.37
C SER A 404 -12.64 -26.58 -13.89
N LEU A 405 -12.80 -25.28 -14.16
CA LEU A 405 -14.03 -24.70 -14.69
C LEU A 405 -14.11 -24.81 -16.23
N ASN A 406 -12.96 -24.71 -16.92
CA ASN A 406 -12.88 -25.00 -18.36
C ASN A 406 -13.25 -26.47 -18.66
N GLU A 407 -12.78 -27.44 -17.85
CA GLU A 407 -13.19 -28.85 -17.98
C GLU A 407 -14.70 -29.07 -17.76
N GLN A 408 -15.36 -28.18 -17.00
CA GLN A 408 -16.81 -28.20 -16.74
C GLN A 408 -17.64 -27.41 -17.76
N GLY A 409 -17.01 -26.81 -18.77
CA GLY A 409 -17.68 -26.05 -19.83
C GLY A 409 -18.19 -24.68 -19.41
N TYR A 410 -17.56 -24.04 -18.41
CA TYR A 410 -17.79 -22.62 -18.12
C TYR A 410 -17.03 -21.73 -19.10
N GLU A 411 -17.62 -20.59 -19.43
CA GLU A 411 -16.99 -19.47 -20.15
C GLU A 411 -16.65 -18.36 -19.14
N PHE A 412 -15.39 -17.94 -19.10
CA PHE A 412 -14.97 -16.79 -18.29
C PHE A 412 -15.28 -15.49 -19.02
N VAL A 413 -15.82 -14.51 -18.30
CA VAL A 413 -16.23 -13.20 -18.84
C VAL A 413 -15.91 -12.07 -17.86
N THR A 414 -15.75 -10.84 -18.35
CA THR A 414 -15.69 -9.65 -17.48
C THR A 414 -17.05 -9.39 -16.79
N VAL A 415 -17.07 -8.64 -15.70
CA VAL A 415 -18.33 -8.28 -15.00
C VAL A 415 -19.27 -7.47 -15.90
N SER A 416 -18.72 -6.56 -16.71
CA SER A 416 -19.51 -5.87 -17.75
C SER A 416 -20.09 -6.79 -18.82
N GLU A 417 -19.57 -8.01 -19.01
CA GLU A 417 -20.07 -9.00 -19.97
C GLU A 417 -21.03 -10.01 -19.38
N MET A 418 -20.85 -10.38 -18.12
CA MET A 418 -21.85 -11.11 -17.33
C MET A 418 -23.22 -10.39 -17.36
N SER A 419 -23.20 -9.06 -17.50
CA SER A 419 -24.39 -8.20 -17.51
C SER A 419 -25.07 -8.03 -18.89
N LYS A 420 -24.57 -8.66 -19.97
CA LYS A 420 -24.99 -8.38 -21.37
C LYS A 420 -26.09 -9.29 -21.92
#